data_AF-A0A0K3CCQ9-F1
#
_entry.id   AF-A0A0K3CCQ9-F1
#
_cell.length_a   1.000
_cell.length_b   1.000
_cell.length_c   1.000
_cell.angle_alpha   90.00
_cell.angle_beta   90.00
_cell.angle_gamma   90.00
#
_symmetry.space_group_name_H-M   'P 1'
#
loop_
_entity.id
_entity.type
_entity.pdbx_description
1 polymer ?
#
loop_
_entity_poly.entity_id
_entity_poly.type
_entity_poly.pdbx_seq_one_letter_code
_entity_poly.pdbx_strand_id
1 'polypeptide(L)'
;MEAQQLMQRLPETLNQFRERLQTLRPPQEFFNVQRVSKPADMGVQLILLLAVYSLLTNPLLLIALAFLIGGYIGINRFIPEPVQFGSTTIEPRHLYMVLLIVGIPILWISAPIASFFWLVGSSSVLILGHAALVEPGVESEYGTVQGV
;
A
#
# COMPACT_ATOMS: atom_id res chain seq x y z
N MET A 1 13.17 20.15 49.76
CA MET A 1 12.29 21.29 49.40
C MET A 1 11.91 21.33 47.91
N GLU A 2 12.41 20.42 47.06
CA GLU A 2 12.13 20.44 45.61
C GLU A 2 10.79 19.78 45.21
N ALA A 3 10.34 18.74 45.94
CA ALA A 3 9.11 18.02 45.60
C ALA A 3 7.83 18.87 45.74
N GLN A 4 7.81 19.83 46.68
CA GLN A 4 6.68 20.74 46.86
C GLN A 4 6.61 21.82 45.76
N GLN A 5 7.75 22.18 45.17
CA GLN A 5 7.80 23.11 44.03
C GLN A 5 7.31 22.46 42.72
N LEU A 6 7.56 21.16 42.52
CA LEU A 6 7.01 20.41 41.38
C LEU A 6 5.48 20.30 41.48
N MET A 7 4.94 20.02 42.66
CA MET A 7 3.48 19.92 42.87
C MET A 7 2.74 21.24 42.59
N GLN A 8 3.36 22.39 42.87
CA GLN A 8 2.76 23.70 42.59
C GLN A 8 2.84 24.10 41.12
N ARG A 9 3.82 23.58 40.37
CA ARG A 9 3.99 23.84 38.92
C ARG A 9 3.19 22.91 38.02
N LEU A 10 2.76 21.76 38.53
CA LEU A 10 1.89 20.82 37.81
C LEU A 10 0.62 21.48 37.22
N PRO A 11 -0.20 22.25 37.96
CA PRO A 11 -1.39 22.88 37.40
C PRO A 11 -1.06 23.91 36.31
N GLU A 12 0.05 24.63 36.45
CA GLU A 12 0.50 25.60 35.42
C GLU A 12 0.94 24.88 34.15
N THR A 13 1.73 23.82 34.25
CA THR A 13 2.13 23.02 33.09
C THR A 13 0.91 22.41 32.38
N LEU A 14 -0.08 21.89 33.12
CA LEU A 14 -1.31 21.36 32.54
C LEU A 14 -2.15 22.42 31.81
N ASN A 15 -2.23 23.63 32.37
CA ASN A 15 -2.93 24.74 31.72
C ASN A 15 -2.20 25.21 30.45
N GLN A 16 -0.87 25.24 30.47
CA GLN A 16 -0.05 25.56 29.30
C GLN A 16 -0.18 24.50 28.19
N PHE A 17 -0.24 23.21 28.55
CA PHE A 17 -0.52 22.13 27.61
C PHE A 17 -1.93 22.25 27.02
N ARG A 18 -2.92 22.61 27.83
CA ARG A 18 -4.30 22.82 27.38
C ARG A 18 -4.42 23.98 26.39
N GLU A 19 -3.74 25.10 26.64
CA GLU A 19 -3.72 26.25 25.71
C GLU A 19 -3.00 25.90 24.38
N ARG A 20 -1.90 25.14 24.45
CA ARG A 20 -1.22 24.64 23.25
C ARG A 20 -2.06 23.65 22.45
N LEU A 21 -2.83 22.80 23.12
CA LEU A 21 -3.79 21.89 22.49
C LEU A 21 -5.01 22.62 21.89
N GLN A 22 -5.40 23.76 22.46
CA GLN A 22 -6.47 24.61 21.91
C GLN A 22 -6.02 25.44 20.70
N THR A 23 -4.71 25.66 20.55
CA THR A 23 -4.11 26.27 19.36
C THR A 23 -3.91 25.24 18.23
N LEU A 24 -3.92 23.94 18.55
CA LEU A 24 -3.95 22.92 17.51
C LEU A 24 -5.29 23.00 16.80
N ARG A 25 -5.23 23.23 15.48
CA ARG A 25 -6.39 23.15 14.61
C ARG A 25 -7.19 21.88 14.88
N PRO A 26 -8.53 21.93 14.88
CA PRO A 26 -9.35 20.74 15.04
C PRO A 26 -9.05 19.76 13.89
N PRO A 27 -8.99 18.44 14.16
CA PRO A 27 -8.73 17.42 13.13
C PRO A 27 -9.69 17.50 11.94
N GLN A 28 -10.86 18.10 12.14
CA GLN A 28 -11.88 18.32 11.12
C GLN A 28 -11.43 19.28 10.00
N GLU A 29 -10.55 20.25 10.28
CA GLU A 29 -9.97 21.11 9.24
C GLU A 29 -8.86 20.41 8.44
N PHE A 30 -8.18 19.43 9.04
CA PHE A 30 -7.18 18.59 8.36
C PHE A 30 -7.83 17.56 7.42
N PHE A 31 -9.06 17.13 7.71
CA PHE A 31 -9.87 16.27 6.84
C PHE A 31 -10.89 17.06 6.00
N ASN A 32 -10.54 18.28 5.57
CA ASN A 32 -11.40 19.05 4.68
C ASN A 32 -11.31 18.50 3.23
N VAL A 33 -12.19 17.54 2.93
CA VAL A 33 -12.30 16.84 1.63
C VAL A 33 -12.59 17.80 0.46
N GLN A 34 -13.01 19.04 0.72
CA GLN A 34 -13.27 20.04 -0.32
C GLN A 34 -11.98 20.68 -0.88
N ARG A 35 -10.84 20.55 -0.19
CA ARG A 35 -9.52 20.95 -0.70
C ARG A 35 -8.75 19.79 -1.35
N VAL A 36 -9.35 18.60 -1.44
CA VAL A 36 -8.81 17.50 -2.23
C VAL A 36 -9.00 17.87 -3.70
N SER A 37 -8.05 18.64 -4.22
CA SER A 37 -7.90 18.88 -5.65
C SER A 37 -7.89 17.53 -6.34
N LYS A 38 -8.74 17.40 -7.37
CA LYS A 38 -8.89 16.20 -8.20
C LYS A 38 -7.50 15.60 -8.48
N PRO A 39 -7.28 14.30 -8.24
CA PRO A 39 -5.99 13.68 -8.54
C PRO A 39 -5.80 13.66 -10.05
N ALA A 40 -5.17 14.70 -10.59
CA ALA A 40 -4.78 14.79 -11.98
C ALA A 40 -3.44 14.04 -12.13
N ASP A 41 -3.54 12.81 -12.63
CA ASP A 41 -2.50 11.94 -13.22
C ASP A 41 -1.25 11.54 -12.41
N MET A 42 -0.65 12.39 -11.57
CA MET A 42 0.65 12.08 -10.93
C MET A 42 0.57 10.92 -9.93
N GLY A 43 -0.53 10.81 -9.18
CA GLY A 43 -0.71 9.73 -8.21
C GLY A 43 -0.73 8.35 -8.87
N VAL A 44 -1.38 8.21 -10.03
CA VAL A 44 -1.50 6.93 -10.75
C VAL A 44 -0.14 6.48 -11.27
N GLN A 45 0.67 7.41 -11.77
CA GLN A 45 2.03 7.12 -12.26
C GLN A 45 2.96 6.69 -11.12
N LEU A 46 2.89 7.35 -9.95
CA LEU A 46 3.63 6.93 -8.76
C LEU A 46 3.19 5.55 -8.26
N ILE A 47 1.88 5.27 -8.23
CA ILE A 47 1.36 3.96 -7.83
C ILE A 47 1.84 2.87 -8.80
N LEU A 48 1.83 3.14 -10.11
CA LEU A 48 2.33 2.20 -11.12
C LEU A 48 3.83 1.93 -10.94
N LEU A 49 4.64 2.98 -10.73
CA LEU A 49 6.07 2.86 -10.47
C LEU A 49 6.33 2.05 -9.18
N LEU A 50 5.60 2.34 -8.09
CA LEU A 50 5.70 1.60 -6.83
C LEU A 50 5.25 0.14 -6.98
N ALA A 51 4.25 -0.13 -7.82
CA ALA A 51 3.80 -1.48 -8.10
C ALA A 51 4.88 -2.29 -8.82
N VAL A 52 5.52 -1.70 -9.83
CA VAL A 52 6.67 -2.32 -10.51
C VAL A 52 7.84 -2.52 -9.54
N TYR A 53 8.15 -1.51 -8.71
CA TYR A 53 9.20 -1.62 -7.69
C TYR A 53 8.91 -2.71 -6.66
N SER A 54 7.67 -2.81 -6.17
CA SER A 54 7.24 -3.85 -5.23
C SER A 54 7.36 -5.24 -5.83
N LEU A 55 7.08 -5.39 -7.13
CA LEU A 55 7.22 -6.65 -7.83
C LEU A 55 8.70 -7.03 -8.01
N LEU A 56 9.56 -6.07 -8.39
CA LEU A 56 11.00 -6.29 -8.60
C LEU A 56 11.76 -6.56 -7.30
N THR A 57 11.37 -5.91 -6.20
CA THR A 57 12.05 -6.03 -4.91
C THR A 57 11.76 -7.37 -4.23
N ASN A 58 10.72 -8.09 -4.64
CA ASN A 58 10.35 -9.40 -4.09
C ASN A 58 10.76 -10.55 -5.05
N PRO A 59 12.00 -11.06 -4.97
CA PRO A 59 12.48 -12.11 -5.87
C PRO A 59 11.70 -13.42 -5.71
N LEU A 60 11.20 -13.71 -4.51
CA LEU A 60 10.38 -14.90 -4.25
C LEU A 60 9.03 -14.83 -4.96
N LEU A 61 8.39 -13.65 -4.98
CA LEU A 61 7.13 -13.46 -5.70
C LEU A 61 7.33 -13.58 -7.21
N LEU A 62 8.45 -13.05 -7.75
CA LEU A 62 8.80 -13.27 -9.15
C LEU A 62 9.00 -14.75 -9.48
N ILE A 63 9.73 -15.49 -8.64
CA ILE A 63 9.92 -16.94 -8.84
C ILE A 63 8.59 -17.68 -8.72
N ALA A 64 7.73 -17.33 -7.76
CA ALA A 64 6.40 -17.93 -7.61
C ALA A 64 5.55 -17.71 -8.86
N LEU A 65 5.53 -16.49 -9.38
CA LEU A 65 4.77 -16.11 -10.56
C LEU A 65 5.34 -16.79 -11.82
N ALA A 66 6.66 -16.81 -11.97
CA ALA A 66 7.35 -17.51 -13.06
C ALA A 66 7.10 -19.02 -13.02
N PHE A 67 7.09 -19.64 -11.84
CA PHE A 67 6.79 -21.06 -11.68
C PHE A 67 5.33 -21.39 -12.02
N LEU A 68 4.37 -20.58 -11.56
CA LEU A 68 2.95 -20.79 -11.84
C LEU A 68 2.61 -20.54 -13.31
N ILE A 69 3.02 -19.40 -13.86
CA ILE A 69 2.77 -19.06 -15.27
C ILE A 69 3.56 -19.98 -16.18
N GLY A 70 4.84 -20.19 -15.90
CA GLY A 70 5.71 -21.08 -16.67
C GLY A 70 5.26 -22.54 -16.59
N GLY A 71 4.81 -23.00 -15.43
CA GLY A 71 4.23 -24.33 -15.26
C GLY A 71 2.91 -24.50 -16.00
N TYR A 72 2.02 -23.51 -15.94
CA TYR A 72 0.76 -23.52 -16.69
C TYR A 72 0.99 -23.53 -18.21
N ILE A 73 1.85 -22.63 -18.71
CA ILE A 73 2.24 -22.59 -20.12
C ILE A 73 2.95 -23.88 -20.52
N GLY A 74 3.82 -24.41 -19.66
CA GLY A 74 4.55 -25.64 -19.90
C GLY A 74 3.63 -26.84 -20.09
N ILE A 75 2.62 -27.01 -19.22
CA ILE A 75 1.63 -28.08 -19.35
C ILE A 75 0.85 -27.92 -20.66
N ASN A 76 0.33 -26.71 -20.93
CA ASN A 76 -0.49 -26.47 -22.11
C ASN A 76 0.32 -26.59 -23.43
N ARG A 77 1.63 -26.35 -23.38
CA ARG A 77 2.50 -26.39 -24.56
C ARG A 77 3.12 -27.77 -24.81
N PHE A 78 3.50 -28.51 -23.77
CA PHE A 78 4.28 -29.75 -23.92
C PHE A 78 3.47 -31.02 -23.66
N ILE A 79 2.37 -30.97 -22.90
CA ILE A 79 1.57 -32.14 -22.52
C ILE A 79 0.07 -31.83 -22.65
N PRO A 80 -0.42 -31.51 -23.87
CA PRO A 80 -1.83 -31.21 -24.08
C PRO A 80 -2.72 -32.46 -24.05
N GLU A 81 -2.15 -33.63 -24.35
CA GLU A 81 -2.86 -34.90 -24.40
C GLU A 81 -2.60 -35.76 -23.15
N PRO A 82 -3.56 -36.59 -22.72
CA PRO A 82 -3.38 -37.50 -21.59
C PRO A 82 -2.21 -38.45 -21.86
N VAL A 83 -1.14 -38.28 -21.10
CA VAL A 83 0.08 -39.06 -21.25
C VAL A 83 -0.07 -40.39 -20.51
N GLN A 84 0.11 -41.48 -21.24
CA GLN A 84 0.10 -42.82 -20.67
C GLN A 84 1.48 -43.12 -20.10
N PHE A 85 1.59 -43.14 -18.77
CA PHE A 85 2.77 -43.66 -18.08
C PHE A 85 2.48 -45.11 -17.70
N GLY A 86 3.01 -46.04 -18.48
CA GLY A 86 2.82 -47.48 -18.27
C GLY A 86 1.37 -47.92 -18.50
N SER A 87 0.70 -48.39 -17.45
CA SER A 87 -0.72 -48.82 -17.47
C SER A 87 -1.71 -47.77 -16.94
N THR A 88 -1.23 -46.58 -16.59
CA THR A 88 -2.05 -45.49 -16.03
C THR A 88 -2.02 -44.25 -16.91
N THR A 89 -3.21 -43.79 -17.32
CA THR A 89 -3.41 -42.54 -18.06
C THR A 89 -3.36 -41.36 -17.10
N ILE A 90 -2.31 -40.54 -17.15
CA ILE A 90 -2.23 -39.30 -16.38
C ILE A 90 -2.89 -38.18 -17.18
N GLU A 91 -4.08 -37.78 -16.75
CA GLU A 91 -4.77 -36.65 -17.34
C GLU A 91 -4.09 -35.31 -17.00
N PRO A 92 -4.16 -34.30 -17.89
CA PRO A 92 -3.62 -32.96 -17.64
C PRO A 92 -4.14 -32.30 -16.36
N ARG A 93 -5.36 -32.66 -15.91
CA ARG A 93 -5.93 -32.21 -14.62
C ARG A 93 -5.01 -32.54 -13.44
N HIS A 94 -4.38 -33.71 -13.44
CA HIS A 94 -3.47 -34.11 -12.38
C HIS A 94 -2.17 -33.30 -12.40
N LEU A 95 -1.68 -32.92 -13.58
CA LEU A 95 -0.51 -32.02 -13.71
C LEU A 95 -0.82 -30.63 -13.14
N TYR A 96 -2.01 -30.08 -13.43
CA TYR A 96 -2.44 -28.81 -12.85
C TYR A 96 -2.61 -28.90 -11.33
N MET A 97 -3.11 -30.03 -10.80
CA MET A 97 -3.18 -30.27 -9.36
C MET A 97 -1.79 -30.29 -8.72
N VAL A 98 -0.83 -31.00 -9.31
CA VAL A 98 0.56 -31.01 -8.82
C VAL A 98 1.18 -29.61 -8.87
N LEU A 99 0.96 -28.88 -9.97
CA LEU A 99 1.42 -27.50 -10.12
C LEU A 99 0.87 -26.61 -8.99
N LEU A 100 -0.42 -26.74 -8.65
CA LEU A 100 -1.02 -25.96 -7.56
C LEU A 100 -0.57 -26.42 -6.18
N ILE A 101 -0.42 -27.73 -5.94
CA ILE A 101 0.05 -28.25 -4.64
C ILE A 101 1.47 -27.77 -4.34
N VAL A 102 2.35 -27.68 -5.34
CA VAL A 102 3.70 -27.12 -5.17
C VAL A 102 3.66 -25.59 -5.22
N GLY A 103 2.79 -25.00 -6.04
CA GLY A 103 2.66 -23.56 -6.21
C GLY A 103 2.10 -22.83 -5.00
N ILE A 104 1.14 -23.43 -4.27
CA ILE A 104 0.52 -22.82 -3.08
C ILE A 104 1.55 -22.57 -1.95
N PRO A 105 2.41 -23.54 -1.55
CA PRO A 105 3.49 -23.31 -0.59
C PRO A 105 4.44 -22.19 -1.03
N ILE A 106 4.83 -22.17 -2.31
CA ILE A 106 5.71 -21.14 -2.85
C ILE A 106 5.02 -19.75 -2.80
N LEU A 107 3.74 -19.68 -3.17
CA LEU A 107 2.95 -18.47 -3.06
C LEU A 107 2.82 -17.98 -1.62
N TRP A 108 2.60 -18.89 -0.66
CA TRP A 108 2.51 -18.55 0.75
C TRP A 108 3.80 -17.89 1.25
N ILE A 109 4.96 -18.46 0.92
CA ILE A 109 6.28 -17.93 1.29
C ILE A 109 6.55 -16.59 0.61
N SER A 110 6.09 -16.40 -0.63
CA SER A 110 6.23 -15.13 -1.35
C SER A 110 5.38 -13.98 -0.78
N ALA A 111 4.42 -14.29 0.12
CA ALA A 111 3.56 -13.34 0.82
C ALA A 111 2.96 -12.24 -0.10
N PRO A 112 2.20 -12.61 -1.16
CA PRO A 112 1.66 -11.64 -2.12
C PRO A 112 0.66 -10.67 -1.49
N ILE A 113 -0.10 -11.13 -0.49
CA ILE A 113 -1.05 -10.30 0.25
C ILE A 113 -0.32 -9.19 1.02
N ALA A 114 0.80 -9.52 1.67
CA ALA A 114 1.61 -8.52 2.38
C ALA A 114 2.21 -7.50 1.40
N SER A 115 2.64 -7.95 0.21
CA SER A 115 3.14 -7.06 -0.85
C SER A 115 2.05 -6.09 -1.32
N PHE A 116 0.80 -6.56 -1.46
CA PHE A 116 -0.34 -5.69 -1.78
C PHE A 116 -0.60 -4.65 -0.68
N PHE A 117 -0.68 -5.06 0.58
CA PHE A 117 -0.88 -4.11 1.69
C PHE A 117 0.30 -3.14 1.86
N TRP A 118 1.53 -3.60 1.59
CA TRP A 118 2.70 -2.73 1.56
C TRP A 118 2.58 -1.67 0.46
N LEU A 119 2.14 -2.05 -0.74
CA LEU A 119 1.92 -1.14 -1.87
C LEU A 119 0.82 -0.11 -1.54
N VAL A 120 -0.30 -0.54 -0.96
CA VAL A 120 -1.37 0.37 -0.52
C VAL A 120 -0.90 1.29 0.61
N GLY A 121 -0.18 0.77 1.60
CA GLY A 121 0.33 1.57 2.71
C GLY A 121 1.39 2.60 2.28
N SER A 122 2.36 2.18 1.46
CA SER A 122 3.41 3.05 0.94
C SER A 122 2.85 4.14 0.02
N SER A 123 1.93 3.81 -0.88
CA SER A 123 1.25 4.81 -1.71
C SER A 123 0.43 5.81 -0.89
N SER A 124 -0.29 5.36 0.15
CA SER A 124 -1.02 6.26 1.05
C SER A 124 -0.09 7.24 1.76
N VAL A 125 1.03 6.76 2.32
CA VAL A 125 2.03 7.62 2.99
C VAL A 125 2.65 8.62 2.02
N LEU A 126 2.97 8.21 0.79
CA LEU A 126 3.57 9.10 -0.21
C LEU A 126 2.59 10.17 -0.69
N ILE A 127 1.33 9.81 -0.97
CA ILE A 127 0.31 10.77 -1.42
C ILE A 127 -0.02 11.76 -0.31
N LEU A 128 -0.26 11.29 0.91
CA LEU A 128 -0.57 12.15 2.06
C LEU A 128 0.65 13.00 2.46
N GLY A 129 1.85 12.43 2.44
CA GLY A 129 3.08 13.16 2.71
C GLY A 129 3.33 14.26 1.68
N HIS A 130 3.09 14.00 0.40
CA HIS A 130 3.20 15.01 -0.64
C HIS A 130 2.12 16.10 -0.49
N ALA A 131 0.88 15.74 -0.19
CA ALA A 131 -0.21 16.70 0.05
C ALA A 131 0.01 17.57 1.31
N ALA A 132 0.67 17.05 2.34
CA ALA A 132 0.97 17.79 3.57
C ALA A 132 2.13 18.80 3.40
N LEU A 133 3.05 18.54 2.47
CA LEU A 133 4.19 19.42 2.19
C LEU A 133 3.87 20.51 1.16
N VAL A 134 2.83 20.31 0.33
CA VAL A 134 2.37 21.30 -0.63
C VAL A 134 1.37 22.22 0.07
N GLU A 135 1.85 23.39 0.51
CA GLU A 135 0.97 24.47 0.92
C GLU A 135 0.08 24.89 -0.26
N PRO A 136 -1.24 25.08 -0.09
CA PRO A 136 -2.10 25.55 -1.16
C PRO A 136 -1.65 26.95 -1.58
N GLY A 137 -1.39 27.15 -2.88
CA GLY A 137 -0.99 28.44 -3.42
C GLY A 137 -2.01 29.54 -3.10
N VAL A 138 -1.51 30.76 -2.88
CA VAL A 138 -2.27 31.96 -2.51
C VAL A 138 -3.46 32.27 -3.44
N GLU A 139 -3.47 31.71 -4.65
CA GLU A 139 -4.53 31.82 -5.66
C GLU A 139 -5.85 31.16 -5.22
N SER A 140 -5.77 30.17 -4.31
CA SER A 140 -6.95 29.61 -3.65
C SER A 140 -7.62 30.56 -2.65
N GLU A 141 -6.89 31.59 -2.19
CA GLU A 141 -7.38 32.62 -1.26
C GLU A 141 -7.92 33.85 -2.02
N TYR A 142 -7.40 34.12 -3.22
CA TYR A 142 -7.86 35.22 -4.08
C TYR A 142 -9.09 34.90 -4.94
N GLY A 143 -9.40 33.62 -5.20
CA GLY A 143 -10.63 33.23 -5.91
C GLY A 143 -11.92 33.63 -5.17
N THR A 144 -11.86 33.77 -3.83
CA THR A 144 -12.99 34.14 -2.99
C THR A 144 -13.27 35.65 -2.92
N VAL A 145 -12.31 36.51 -3.28
CA VAL A 145 -12.48 37.98 -3.21
C VAL A 145 -12.84 38.64 -4.53
N GLN A 146 -12.66 37.96 -5.68
CA GLN A 146 -13.05 38.49 -7.00
C GLN A 146 -14.49 38.14 -7.43
N GLY A 147 -15.27 37.49 -6.55
CA GLY A 147 -16.65 37.08 -6.80
C GLY A 147 -17.74 37.97 -6.18
N VAL A 148 -17.44 39.25 -5.90
CA VAL A 148 -18.42 40.27 -5.49
C VAL A 148 -18.47 41.38 -6.52
#